data_AF-A0A916Z8V9-F1
#
_entry.id   AF-A0A916Z8V9-F1
#
_cell.length_a   1.000
_cell.length_b   1.000
_cell.length_c   1.000
_cell.angle_alpha   90.00
_cell.angle_beta   90.00
_cell.angle_gamma   90.00
#
_symmetry.space_group_name_H-M   'P 1'
#
loop_
_entity.id
_entity.type
_entity.pdbx_description
1 polymer ?
#
loop_
_entity_poly.entity_id
_entity_poly.type
_entity_poly.pdbx_seq_one_letter_code
_entity_poly.pdbx_strand_id
1 'polypeptide(L)'
;MLHAAKIVLLPVVGGAIVAFGLARMTPSAFAYTVALVLLAWGVIDVWDGTAGLESGIDKRGRSIYTGKPARRLSVAKTIFGAASLALGAAGLILIG
;
A
#
# COMPACT_ATOMS: atom_id res chain seq x y z
N MET A 1 3.57 -10.54 -9.77
CA MET A 1 4.45 -9.35 -9.63
C MET A 1 4.05 -8.45 -8.46
N LEU A 2 2.76 -8.15 -8.21
CA LEU A 2 2.33 -7.28 -7.10
C LEU A 2 2.81 -7.70 -5.69
N HIS A 3 2.88 -9.00 -5.39
CA HIS A 3 3.38 -9.46 -4.08
C HIS A 3 4.88 -9.20 -3.90
N ALA A 4 5.66 -9.26 -4.99
CA ALA A 4 7.09 -8.96 -4.95
C ALA A 4 7.33 -7.47 -4.67
N ALA A 5 6.51 -6.58 -5.24
CA ALA A 5 6.59 -5.15 -4.96
C ALA A 5 6.35 -4.83 -3.47
N LYS A 6 5.35 -5.48 -2.84
CA LYS A 6 5.14 -5.33 -1.39
C LYS A 6 6.28 -5.90 -0.55
N ILE A 7 6.87 -7.02 -0.98
CA ILE A 7 8.03 -7.63 -0.32
C ILE A 7 9.25 -6.69 -0.36
N VAL A 8 9.46 -5.97 -1.47
CA VAL A 8 10.56 -4.99 -1.60
C VAL A 8 10.31 -3.73 -0.78
N LEU A 9 9.05 -3.28 -0.67
CA LEU A 9 8.70 -2.10 0.11
C LEU A 9 8.83 -2.32 1.63
N LEU A 10 8.70 -3.57 2.11
CA LEU A 10 8.80 -3.89 3.54
C LEU A 10 10.17 -3.53 4.15
N PRO A 11 11.32 -3.94 3.58
CA PRO A 11 12.64 -3.49 4.04
C PRO A 11 12.81 -1.97 4.01
N VAL A 12 12.23 -1.27 3.03
CA VAL A 12 12.33 0.19 2.93
C VAL A 12 11.61 0.84 4.12
N VAL A 13 10.38 0.43 4.40
CA VAL A 13 9.60 0.92 5.55
C VAL A 13 10.28 0.56 6.86
N GLY A 14 10.66 -0.71 7.03
CA GLY A 14 11.33 -1.19 8.25
C GLY A 14 12.65 -0.46 8.49
N GLY A 15 13.46 -0.29 7.44
CA GLY A 15 14.70 0.47 7.50
C GLY A 15 14.48 1.93 7.86
N ALA A 16 13.47 2.59 7.28
CA ALA A 16 13.12 3.96 7.61
C ALA A 16 12.66 4.11 9.07
N ILE A 17 11.83 3.19 9.57
CA ILE A 17 11.39 3.18 10.98
C ILE A 17 12.58 3.02 11.93
N VAL A 18 13.47 2.06 11.65
CA VAL A 18 14.67 1.83 12.49
C VAL A 18 15.60 3.04 12.43
N ALA A 19 15.86 3.59 11.24
CA ALA A 19 16.72 4.76 11.08
C ALA A 19 16.16 5.99 11.82
N PHE A 20 14.85 6.21 11.75
CA PHE A 20 14.18 7.27 12.48
C PHE A 20 14.25 7.07 14.01
N GLY A 21 13.96 5.85 14.49
CA GLY A 21 14.06 5.51 15.91
C GLY A 21 15.47 5.64 16.49
N LEU A 22 16.51 5.43 15.65
CA LEU A 22 17.91 5.64 16.01
C LEU A 22 18.39 7.09 15.80
N ALA A 23 17.49 8.03 15.51
CA ALA A 23 17.80 9.42 15.21
C ALA A 23 18.82 9.61 14.05
N ARG A 24 18.89 8.63 13.13
CA ARG A 24 19.73 8.67 11.92
C ARG A 24 18.98 9.23 10.69
N MET A 25 17.74 9.67 10.89
CA MET A 25 16.88 10.21 9.84
C MET A 25 16.10 11.41 10.39
N THR A 26 16.06 12.50 9.65
CA THR A 26 15.28 13.69 10.01
C THR A 26 13.77 13.41 9.92
N PRO A 27 12.92 14.07 10.72
CA PRO A 27 11.47 13.92 10.63
C PRO A 27 10.89 14.16 9.23
N SER A 28 11.40 15.16 8.49
CA SER A 28 10.98 15.45 7.12
C SER A 28 11.30 14.31 6.15
N ALA A 29 12.53 13.81 6.17
CA ALA A 29 12.93 12.66 5.35
C ALA A 29 12.10 11.40 5.67
N PHE A 30 11.81 11.15 6.95
CA PHE A 30 10.96 10.04 7.36
C PHE A 30 9.55 10.19 6.82
N ALA A 31 8.95 11.37 6.98
CA ALA A 31 7.61 11.68 6.47
C ALA A 31 7.54 11.54 4.94
N TYR A 32 8.55 12.01 4.20
CA TYR A 32 8.67 11.79 2.75
C TYR A 32 8.68 10.30 2.40
N THR A 33 9.44 9.50 3.14
CA THR A 33 9.54 8.05 2.88
C THR A 33 8.22 7.35 3.14
N VAL A 34 7.53 7.69 4.23
CA VAL A 34 6.18 7.18 4.53
C VAL A 34 5.19 7.56 3.44
N ALA A 35 5.21 8.82 2.98
CA ALA A 35 4.31 9.30 1.93
C ALA A 35 4.52 8.53 0.60
N LEU A 36 5.77 8.31 0.19
CA LEU A 36 6.10 7.53 -1.01
C LEU A 36 5.66 6.07 -0.89
N VAL A 37 5.84 5.46 0.29
CA VAL A 37 5.38 4.09 0.54
C VAL A 37 3.85 4.01 0.46
N LEU A 38 3.13 4.95 1.06
CA LEU A 38 1.67 5.01 0.99
C LEU A 38 1.17 5.13 -0.44
N LEU A 39 1.84 5.94 -1.26
CA LEU A 39 1.55 6.01 -2.70
C LEU A 39 1.77 4.67 -3.39
N ALA A 40 2.94 4.05 -3.17
CA ALA A 40 3.28 2.78 -3.81
C ALA A 40 2.32 1.65 -3.43
N TRP A 41 2.01 1.49 -2.13
CA TRP A 41 1.01 0.53 -1.66
C TRP A 41 -0.39 0.87 -2.15
N GLY A 42 -0.74 2.15 -2.16
CA GLY A 42 -2.02 2.63 -2.66
C GLY A 42 -2.29 2.21 -4.10
N VAL A 43 -1.32 2.40 -5.00
CA VAL A 43 -1.42 1.95 -6.40
C VAL A 43 -1.61 0.44 -6.47
N ILE A 44 -0.81 -0.32 -5.73
CA ILE A 44 -0.86 -1.79 -5.73
C ILE A 44 -2.23 -2.29 -5.27
N ASP A 45 -2.79 -1.71 -4.20
CA ASP A 45 -4.07 -2.13 -3.63
C ASP A 45 -5.27 -1.72 -4.48
N VAL A 46 -5.23 -0.54 -5.12
CA VAL A 46 -6.26 -0.15 -6.09
C VAL A 46 -6.21 -1.07 -7.32
N TRP A 47 -5.02 -1.36 -7.84
CA TRP A 47 -4.87 -2.26 -8.99
C TRP A 47 -5.37 -3.68 -8.68
N ASP A 48 -4.97 -4.24 -7.53
CA ASP A 48 -5.41 -5.58 -7.12
C ASP A 48 -6.92 -5.62 -6.83
N GLY A 49 -7.45 -4.57 -6.19
CA GLY A 49 -8.87 -4.43 -5.91
C GLY A 49 -9.71 -4.29 -7.18
N THR A 50 -9.29 -3.47 -8.13
CA THR A 50 -10.01 -3.32 -9.41
C THR A 50 -10.00 -4.60 -10.23
N ALA A 51 -8.85 -5.29 -10.33
CA ALA A 51 -8.76 -6.57 -11.03
C ALA A 51 -9.63 -7.66 -10.36
N GLY A 52 -9.71 -7.67 -9.02
CA GLY A 52 -10.58 -8.60 -8.29
C GLY A 52 -12.07 -8.29 -8.43
N LEU A 53 -12.45 -7.01 -8.58
CA LEU A 53 -13.82 -6.60 -8.86
C LEU A 53 -14.30 -7.00 -10.26
N GLU A 54 -13.42 -6.88 -11.24
CA GLU A 54 -13.69 -7.22 -12.65
C GLU A 54 -13.73 -8.73 -12.86
N SER A 55 -12.74 -9.45 -12.34
CA SER A 55 -12.67 -10.91 -12.49
C SER A 55 -13.63 -11.67 -11.57
N GLY A 56 -14.07 -11.07 -10.46
CA GLY A 56 -14.84 -11.77 -9.42
C GLY A 56 -14.04 -12.85 -8.70
N ILE A 57 -12.71 -12.83 -8.81
CA ILE A 57 -11.77 -13.76 -8.20
C ILE A 57 -10.77 -12.95 -7.38
N ASP A 58 -10.50 -13.39 -6.15
CA ASP A 58 -9.49 -12.76 -5.31
C ASP A 58 -8.71 -13.82 -4.53
N LYS A 59 -7.40 -13.60 -4.35
CA LYS A 59 -6.53 -14.50 -3.60
C LYS A 59 -6.16 -13.85 -2.25
N ARG A 60 -6.34 -14.60 -1.17
CA ARG A 60 -5.86 -14.23 0.16
C ARG A 60 -5.00 -15.35 0.73
N GLY A 61 -3.71 -15.08 0.89
CA GLY A 61 -2.75 -16.09 1.33
C GLY A 61 -2.66 -17.26 0.34
N ARG A 62 -2.98 -18.47 0.80
CA ARG A 62 -3.00 -19.68 -0.03
C ARG A 62 -4.38 -20.00 -0.63
N SER A 63 -5.43 -19.27 -0.25
CA SER A 63 -6.80 -19.55 -0.66
C SER A 63 -7.27 -18.60 -1.77
N ILE A 64 -8.04 -19.14 -2.71
CA ILE A 64 -8.71 -18.39 -3.77
C ILE A 64 -10.19 -18.28 -3.41
N TYR A 65 -10.72 -17.07 -3.44
CA TYR A 65 -12.11 -16.73 -3.20
C TYR A 65 -12.74 -16.35 -4.53
N THR A 66 -14.02 -16.69 -4.71
CA THR A 66 -14.79 -16.36 -5.92
C THR A 66 -16.15 -15.76 -5.54
N GLY A 67 -16.76 -15.00 -6.44
CA GLY A 67 -18.11 -14.47 -6.26
C GLY A 67 -18.22 -13.38 -5.18
N LYS A 68 -19.25 -13.46 -4.32
CA LYS A 68 -19.53 -12.41 -3.30
C LYS A 68 -18.37 -12.18 -2.32
N PRO A 69 -17.73 -13.23 -1.75
CA PRO A 69 -16.55 -13.06 -0.89
C PRO A 69 -15.38 -12.37 -1.58
N ALA A 70 -15.08 -12.72 -2.84
CA ALA A 70 -14.03 -12.08 -3.62
C ALA A 70 -14.31 -10.59 -3.81
N ARG A 71 -15.52 -10.25 -4.29
CA ARG A 71 -15.93 -8.85 -4.47
C ARG A 71 -15.79 -8.03 -3.20
N ARG A 72 -16.19 -8.56 -2.03
CA ARG A 72 -16.02 -7.85 -0.75
C ARG A 72 -14.56 -7.57 -0.44
N LEU A 73 -13.68 -8.54 -0.66
CA LEU A 73 -12.24 -8.38 -0.44
C LEU A 73 -11.65 -7.34 -1.39
N SER A 74 -12.04 -7.38 -2.67
CA SER A 74 -11.55 -6.48 -3.70
C SER A 74 -12.06 -5.04 -3.53
N VAL A 75 -13.29 -4.84 -3.05
CA VAL A 75 -13.79 -3.52 -2.60
C VAL A 75 -12.90 -2.99 -1.47
N ALA A 76 -12.62 -3.81 -0.45
CA ALA A 76 -11.80 -3.38 0.69
C ALA A 76 -10.39 -2.97 0.25
N LYS A 77 -9.75 -3.75 -0.64
CA LYS A 77 -8.45 -3.39 -1.22
C LYS A 77 -8.51 -2.06 -1.98
N THR A 78 -9.54 -1.87 -2.79
CA THR A 78 -9.72 -0.62 -3.55
C THR A 78 -9.86 0.59 -2.64
N ILE A 79 -10.69 0.50 -1.59
CA ILE A 79 -10.89 1.59 -0.62
C ILE A 79 -9.59 1.88 0.12
N PHE A 80 -8.93 0.85 0.64
CA PHE A 80 -7.67 1.02 1.38
C PHE A 80 -6.56 1.60 0.49
N GLY A 81 -6.49 1.14 -0.75
CA GLY A 81 -5.54 1.65 -1.72
C GLY A 81 -5.81 3.12 -2.05
N ALA A 82 -7.07 3.49 -2.30
CA ALA A 82 -7.46 4.87 -2.56
C ALA A 82 -7.17 5.79 -1.37
N ALA A 83 -7.46 5.35 -0.14
CA ALA A 83 -7.14 6.09 1.07
C ALA A 83 -5.62 6.27 1.24
N SER A 84 -4.84 5.23 0.96
CA SER A 84 -3.37 5.30 1.01
C SER A 84 -2.81 6.27 -0.04
N LEU A 85 -3.37 6.26 -1.25
CA LEU A 85 -3.01 7.24 -2.29
C LEU A 85 -3.30 8.67 -1.84
N ALA A 86 -4.50 8.91 -1.30
CA ALA A 86 -4.90 10.23 -0.84
C ALA A 86 -4.00 10.74 0.29
N LEU A 87 -3.71 9.89 1.28
CA LEU A 87 -2.81 10.23 2.40
C LEU A 87 -1.37 10.45 1.94
N GLY A 88 -0.85 9.59 1.06
CA GLY A 88 0.49 9.73 0.50
C GLY A 88 0.65 11.02 -0.31
N ALA A 89 -0.33 11.33 -1.16
CA ALA A 89 -0.33 12.56 -1.96
C ALA A 89 -0.45 13.81 -1.08
N ALA A 90 -1.37 13.81 -0.11
CA ALA A 90 -1.51 14.91 0.84
C ALA A 90 -0.24 15.10 1.67
N GLY A 91 0.40 14.01 2.10
CA GLY A 91 1.69 14.04 2.78
C GLY A 91 2.76 14.74 1.94
N LEU A 92 2.92 14.35 0.67
CA LEU A 92 3.90 15.00 -0.21
C LEU A 92 3.61 16.48 -0.42
N ILE A 93 2.34 16.87 -0.56
CA ILE A 93 1.94 18.28 -0.73
C ILE A 93 2.24 19.12 0.51
N LEU A 94 2.10 18.54 1.72
CA LEU A 94 2.31 19.27 2.98
C LEU A 94 3.77 19.33 3.42
N ILE A 95 4.60 18.39 2.96
CA ILE A 95 6.04 18.35 3.26
C ILE A 95 6.85 19.12 2.21
N GLY A 96 6.37 19.17 0.97
CA GLY A 96 6.93 19.99 -0.13
C GLY A 96 6.66 21.47 0.06
#